data_AF-A0A6M4H389-F1
#
_entry.id   AF-A0A6M4H389-F1
#
_cell.length_a   1.000
_cell.length_b   1.000
_cell.length_c   1.000
_cell.angle_alpha   90.00
_cell.angle_beta   90.00
_cell.angle_gamma   90.00
#
_symmetry.space_group_name_H-M   'P 1'
#
loop_
_entity.id
_entity.type
_entity.pdbx_description
1 polymer ?
#
loop_
_entity_poly.entity_id
_entity_poly.type
_entity_poly.pdbx_seq_one_letter_code
_entity_poly.pdbx_strand_id
1 'polypeptide(L)'
;MRIPAGWELFRIFTDIGSAKLMSDWLVREGVPTTVVPRALENARETEFCVLVENRLAHRARWIVSQLPPTDDELDFLATGRLPGNDNQ
;
A
#
# COMPACT_ATOMS: atom_id res chain seq x y z
N MET A 1 11.06 12.82 -7.10
CA MET A 1 9.60 12.71 -7.31
C MET A 1 8.90 13.74 -6.43
N ARG A 2 7.99 14.55 -6.97
CA ARG A 2 7.27 15.59 -6.22
C ARG A 2 5.82 15.15 -6.02
N ILE A 3 5.36 15.08 -4.78
CA ILE A 3 3.96 14.82 -4.44
C ILE A 3 3.16 16.12 -4.65
N PRO A 4 2.01 16.10 -5.36
CA PRO A 4 1.19 17.29 -5.56
C PRO A 4 0.64 17.83 -4.23
N ALA A 5 0.40 19.14 -4.16
CA ALA A 5 -0.18 19.77 -2.98
C ALA A 5 -1.60 19.23 -2.74
N GLY A 6 -1.91 18.88 -1.48
CA GLY A 6 -3.19 18.27 -1.12
C GLY A 6 -3.22 16.74 -1.23
N TRP A 7 -2.12 16.11 -1.65
CA TRP A 7 -1.95 14.67 -1.69
C TRP A 7 -0.87 14.24 -0.70
N GLU A 8 -1.01 13.06 -0.13
CA GLU A 8 0.00 12.45 0.72
C GLU A 8 0.30 11.03 0.30
N LEU A 9 1.52 10.59 0.63
CA LEU A 9 1.93 9.21 0.44
C LEU A 9 1.16 8.33 1.41
N PHE A 10 0.41 7.37 0.87
CA PHE A 10 -0.36 6.42 1.66
C PHE A 10 0.40 5.13 1.89
N ARG A 11 0.92 4.54 0.80
CA ARG A 11 1.64 3.26 0.84
C ARG A 11 2.57 3.12 -0.36
N ILE A 12 3.63 2.33 -0.21
CA ILE A 12 4.57 1.99 -1.28
C ILE A 12 4.48 0.49 -1.54
N PHE A 13 4.58 0.10 -2.81
CA PHE A 13 4.61 -1.28 -3.27
C PHE A 13 5.82 -1.51 -4.16
N THR A 14 6.33 -2.74 -4.21
CA THR A 14 7.42 -3.14 -5.12
C THR A 14 6.91 -3.57 -6.49
N ASP A 15 5.59 -3.78 -6.63
CA ASP A 15 4.94 -4.16 -7.87
C ASP A 15 3.72 -3.28 -8.20
N ILE A 16 3.45 -3.10 -9.48
CA ILE A 16 2.36 -2.26 -9.96
C ILE A 16 0.98 -2.90 -9.74
N GLY A 17 0.91 -4.23 -9.66
CA GLY A 17 -0.34 -4.97 -9.51
C GLY A 17 -0.97 -4.71 -8.16
N SER A 18 -0.20 -4.89 -7.08
CA SER A 18 -0.61 -4.60 -5.71
C SER A 18 -0.94 -3.12 -5.51
N ALA A 19 -0.16 -2.21 -6.09
CA ALA A 19 -0.43 -0.78 -6.03
C ALA A 19 -1.75 -0.41 -6.70
N LYS A 20 -2.02 -0.97 -7.89
CA LYS A 20 -3.29 -0.76 -8.61
C LYS A 20 -4.47 -1.36 -7.87
N LEU A 21 -4.33 -2.58 -7.34
CA LEU A 21 -5.39 -3.24 -6.59
C LEU A 21 -5.80 -2.43 -5.35
N MET A 22 -4.82 -1.91 -4.60
CA MET A 22 -5.06 -0.99 -3.47
C MET A 22 -5.73 0.32 -3.93
N SER A 23 -5.28 0.88 -5.05
CA SER A 23 -5.83 2.10 -5.63
C SER A 23 -7.30 1.93 -6.04
N ASP A 24 -7.61 0.86 -6.80
CA ASP A 24 -8.95 0.53 -7.27
C ASP A 24 -9.90 0.28 -6.11
N TRP A 25 -9.43 -0.41 -5.06
CA TRP A 25 -10.24 -0.65 -3.88
C TRP A 25 -10.57 0.63 -3.11
N LEU A 26 -9.58 1.50 -2.86
CA LEU A 26 -9.80 2.79 -2.22
C LEU A 26 -10.75 3.68 -3.05
N VAL A 27 -10.61 3.66 -4.38
CA VAL A 27 -11.51 4.40 -5.30
C VAL A 27 -12.94 3.89 -5.20
N ARG A 28 -13.14 2.57 -5.16
CA ARG A 28 -14.48 1.97 -4.95
C ARG A 28 -15.13 2.39 -3.64
N GLU A 29 -14.32 2.62 -2.61
CA GLU A 29 -14.75 3.07 -1.28
C GLU A 29 -14.90 4.60 -1.18
N GLY A 30 -14.79 5.32 -2.31
CA GLY A 30 -14.98 6.76 -2.41
C GLY A 30 -13.76 7.57 -1.96
N VAL A 31 -12.57 6.98 -1.98
CA VAL A 31 -11.29 7.66 -1.72
C VAL A 31 -10.52 7.78 -3.05
N PRO A 32 -10.45 8.98 -3.65
CA PRO A 32 -9.60 9.22 -4.80
C PRO A 32 -8.14 8.90 -4.48
N THR A 33 -7.53 8.08 -5.33
CA THR A 33 -6.12 7.70 -5.21
C THR A 33 -5.41 7.80 -6.55
N THR A 34 -4.08 7.83 -6.49
CA THR A 34 -3.23 7.85 -7.69
C THR A 34 -1.99 7.02 -7.45
N VAL A 35 -1.66 6.15 -8.41
CA VAL A 35 -0.43 5.36 -8.40
C VAL A 35 0.63 6.08 -9.23
N VAL A 36 1.80 6.24 -8.64
CA VAL A 36 2.93 6.92 -9.27
C VAL A 36 4.20 6.08 -9.11
N PRO A 37 4.89 5.75 -10.21
CA PRO A 37 6.15 5.04 -10.13
C PRO A 37 7.25 5.97 -9.58
N ARG A 38 8.10 5.40 -8.72
CA ARG A 38 9.26 6.01 -8.11
C ARG A 38 10.46 5.14 -8.41
N ALA A 39 11.39 5.65 -9.22
CA ALA A 39 12.69 5.00 -9.39
C ALA A 39 13.51 5.14 -8.10
N LEU A 40 14.10 4.04 -7.64
CA LEU A 40 15.11 4.04 -6.58
C LEU A 40 16.48 4.45 -7.15
N GLU A 41 17.38 4.94 -6.30
CA GLU A 41 18.70 5.50 -6.70
C GLU A 41 19.59 4.51 -7.47
N ASN A 42 19.33 3.21 -7.32
CA ASN A 42 20.01 2.11 -8.01
C ASN A 42 19.41 1.77 -9.39
N ALA A 43 18.38 2.49 -9.87
CA ALA A 43 17.75 2.42 -11.19
C ALA A 43 17.22 1.05 -11.68
N ARG A 44 17.43 -0.03 -10.92
CA ARG A 44 16.94 -1.39 -11.21
C ARG A 44 15.60 -1.69 -10.57
N GLU A 45 15.28 -1.01 -9.47
CA GLU A 45 14.06 -1.23 -8.71
C GLU A 45 13.15 -0.01 -8.88
N THR A 46 11.88 -0.29 -9.20
CA THR A 46 10.83 0.72 -9.29
C THR A 46 9.82 0.43 -8.21
N GLU A 47 9.65 1.38 -7.31
CA GLU A 47 8.58 1.38 -6.33
C GLU A 47 7.34 2.04 -6.93
N PHE A 48 6.16 1.59 -6.52
CA PHE A 48 4.88 2.17 -6.90
C PHE A 48 4.26 2.80 -5.66
N CYS A 49 4.21 4.12 -5.63
CA CYS A 49 3.64 4.87 -4.52
C CYS A 49 2.14 5.09 -4.78
N VAL A 50 1.30 4.67 -3.84
CA VAL A 50 -0.12 5.04 -3.80
C VAL A 50 -0.23 6.34 -3.02
N LEU A 51 -0.75 7.37 -3.68
CA LEU A 51 -1.07 8.65 -3.09
C LEU A 51 -2.58 8.73 -2.85
N VAL A 52 -2.97 9.37 -1.75
CA VAL A 52 -4.36 9.71 -1.43
C VAL A 52 -4.50 11.20 -1.19
N GLU A 53 -5.69 11.74 -1.40
CA GLU A 53 -5.97 13.11 -0.96
C GLU A 53 -5.84 13.21 0.57
N ASN A 54 -5.10 14.22 1.04
CA ASN A 54 -4.83 14.41 2.47
C ASN A 54 -6.12 14.53 3.31
N ARG A 55 -7.18 15.13 2.75
CA ARG A 55 -8.50 15.23 3.38
C ARG A 55 -9.17 13.87 3.62
N LEU A 56 -8.79 12.85 2.86
CA LEU A 56 -9.36 11.50 2.92
C LEU A 56 -8.36 10.46 3.43
N ALA A 57 -7.16 10.88 3.81
CA ALA A 57 -6.13 10.02 4.37
C ALA A 57 -6.61 9.20 5.57
N HIS A 58 -7.32 9.85 6.50
CA HIS A 58 -7.87 9.18 7.67
C HIS A 58 -8.89 8.10 7.28
N ARG A 59 -9.74 8.39 6.30
CA ARG A 59 -10.71 7.44 5.75
C ARG A 59 -10.01 6.28 5.04
N ALA A 60 -8.98 6.55 4.23
CA ALA A 60 -8.18 5.51 3.59
C ALA A 60 -7.57 4.54 4.62
N ARG A 61 -7.01 5.07 5.71
CA ARG A 61 -6.47 4.26 6.82
C ARG A 61 -7.55 3.43 7.50
N TRP A 62 -8.72 4.04 7.77
CA TRP A 62 -9.86 3.36 8.37
C TRP A 62 -10.36 2.20 7.50
N ILE A 63 -10.52 2.42 6.20
CA ILE A 63 -10.95 1.40 5.25
C ILE A 63 -9.93 0.24 5.28
N VAL A 64 -8.63 0.53 5.13
CA VAL A 64 -7.58 -0.52 5.21
C VAL A 64 -7.59 -1.26 6.54
N SER A 65 -7.82 -0.60 7.68
CA SER A 65 -7.87 -1.26 8.99
C SER A 65 -9.07 -2.20 9.17
N GLN A 66 -10.09 -2.09 8.32
CA GLN A 66 -11.23 -3.00 8.30
C GLN A 66 -11.02 -4.21 7.38
N LEU A 67 -9.91 -4.26 6.61
CA LEU A 67 -9.57 -5.49 5.90
C LEU A 67 -9.27 -6.57 6.94
N PRO A 68 -9.87 -7.77 6.81
CA PRO A 68 -9.38 -8.91 7.57
C PRO A 68 -7.89 -9.09 7.23
N PRO A 69 -7.04 -9.39 8.23
CA PRO A 69 -5.66 -9.78 7.96
C PRO A 69 -5.68 -10.93 6.96
N THR A 70 -4.73 -10.96 6.03
CA THR A 70 -4.60 -12.11 5.12
C THR A 70 -4.38 -13.39 5.93
N ASP A 71 -4.71 -14.57 5.41
CA ASP A 71 -4.52 -15.83 6.15
C ASP A 71 -3.08 -15.98 6.68
N ASP A 72 -2.07 -15.50 5.94
CA ASP A 72 -0.67 -15.46 6.38
C ASP A 72 -0.41 -14.50 7.56
N GLU A 73 -1.10 -13.36 7.60
CA GLU A 73 -1.03 -12.42 8.71
C GLU A 73 -1.84 -12.94 9.90
N LEU A 74 -2.95 -13.64 9.65
CA LEU A 74 -3.77 -14.31 10.65
C LEU A 74 -2.98 -15.45 11.33
N ASP A 75 -2.24 -16.23 10.54
CA ASP A 75 -1.35 -17.29 11.03
C ASP A 75 -0.18 -16.70 11.83
N PHE A 76 0.41 -15.58 11.41
CA PHE A 76 1.39 -14.85 12.23
C PHE A 76 0.78 -14.33 13.54
N LEU A 77 -0.41 -13.73 13.51
CA LEU A 77 -1.07 -13.22 14.73
C LEU A 77 -1.46 -14.36 15.68
N ALA A 78 -1.79 -15.53 15.14
CA ALA A 78 -2.14 -16.72 15.91
C ALA A 78 -0.92 -17.49 16.45
N THR A 79 0.19 -17.53 15.71
CA THR A 79 1.35 -18.41 15.99
C THR A 79 2.65 -17.66 16.32
N GLY A 80 2.72 -16.36 16.05
CA GLY A 80 3.90 -15.52 16.17
C GLY A 80 4.98 -15.77 15.11
N ARG A 81 4.69 -16.50 14.03
CA ARG A 81 5.68 -16.88 12.99
C ARG A 81 5.37 -16.24 11.65
N LEU A 82 6.28 -15.40 11.15
CA LEU A 82 6.20 -14.88 9.78
C LEU A 82 6.59 -16.03 8.84
N PRO A 83 5.77 -16.39 7.84
CA PRO A 83 6.19 -17.35 6.83
C PRO A 83 7.23 -16.67 5.94
N GLY A 84 8.51 -16.99 6.16
CA GLY A 84 9.59 -16.39 5.37
C GLY A 84 11.01 -16.48 5.91
N ASN A 85 11.25 -16.99 7.12
CA ASN A 85 12.61 -17.18 7.66
C ASN A 85 12.93 -18.65 8.00
N ASP A 86 12.60 -19.57 7.10
CA ASP A 86 13.19 -20.90 7.12
C ASP A 86 14.09 -21.06 5.89
N ASN A 87 15.27 -20.44 5.98
CA ASN A 87 16.38 -20.76 5.09
C ASN A 87 17.72 -20.44 5.79
N GLN A 88 18.04 -21.23 6.82
CA GLN A 88 19.32 -21.96 7.00
C GLN A 88 19.46 -22.55 8.40
#